data_AF-A0A101HPX4-F1
#
_entry.id   AF-A0A101HPX4-F1
#
_cell.length_a   1.000
_cell.length_b   1.000
_cell.length_c   1.000
_cell.angle_alpha   90.00
_cell.angle_beta   90.00
_cell.angle_gamma   90.00
#
_symmetry.space_group_name_H-M   'P 1'
#
loop_
_entity.id
_entity.type
_entity.pdbx_description
1 polymer ?
#
loop_
_entity_poly.entity_id
_entity_poly.type
_entity_poly.pdbx_seq_one_letter_code
_entity_poly.pdbx_strand_id
1 'polypeptide(L)'
;MLDAVVIGGGPGGYVCAIRIAQLGKRVALVEKEHLGGTCTNWGCIPTKAMLTSAHLYTEIADKSKRLGIEISDLDYDLKKIMAHMNRTITMSRKGIEHLLKKNEVDFFNDTAVIKDAKHVLLEQRGEILDTNNIVIASGSEPSMFRPFSEVEGIWTSNDVFRMEEMPESLVIVGGGVIGVEFATFFSSFGVKTTIVELADHILPYEDRDVADDIRKSLTRQGVEIIERTKVTEVEKEECTFILNAEGEQELSLQAEKVLVAVGRRPSISEDVRNLGLEIERGVITNSRMQTNIKGIYAIGDIRAGTMLAHVASYEGIVAAHNIAGEEIEMDYSAVPSIIFSSPEVGSTGIREDDIEDMEKVSIAKFPLSANGRARTVLENTGFVKVIADKESGKVLGMSIVSPSATELIMEGVIAVKNGLTVEELENSIHPHPTLSETVLGALEGIDGMSIHI
;
A
#
# COMPACT_ATOMS: atom_id res chain seq x y z
N MET A 1 -27.81 15.35 -19.20
CA MET A 1 -26.49 14.93 -19.71
C MET A 1 -25.40 15.43 -18.76
N LEU A 2 -24.84 14.51 -17.99
CA LEU A 2 -23.71 14.74 -17.10
C LEU A 2 -22.42 14.98 -17.91
N ASP A 3 -21.46 15.68 -17.33
CA ASP A 3 -20.13 15.79 -17.93
C ASP A 3 -19.34 14.50 -17.72
N ALA A 4 -19.53 13.84 -16.58
CA ALA A 4 -18.94 12.54 -16.30
C ALA A 4 -19.80 11.67 -15.38
N VAL A 5 -19.67 10.34 -15.53
CA VAL A 5 -20.10 9.34 -14.53
C VAL A 5 -18.85 8.60 -14.08
N VAL A 6 -18.60 8.58 -12.77
CA VAL A 6 -17.52 7.83 -12.15
C VAL A 6 -18.09 6.55 -11.53
N ILE A 7 -17.50 5.40 -11.87
CA ILE A 7 -17.95 4.08 -11.42
C ILE A 7 -16.93 3.52 -10.42
N GLY A 8 -17.36 3.37 -9.17
CA GLY A 8 -16.52 2.96 -8.04
C GLY A 8 -16.14 4.15 -7.15
N GLY A 9 -16.47 4.06 -5.87
CA GLY A 9 -16.22 5.06 -4.84
C GLY A 9 -14.93 4.86 -4.06
N GLY A 10 -13.96 4.12 -4.61
CA GLY A 10 -12.60 3.98 -4.04
C GLY A 10 -11.76 5.26 -4.14
N PRO A 11 -10.51 5.26 -3.63
CA PRO A 11 -9.63 6.44 -3.61
C PRO A 11 -9.54 7.17 -4.95
N GLY A 12 -9.31 6.46 -6.06
CA GLY A 12 -9.30 7.09 -7.38
C GLY A 12 -10.65 7.67 -7.77
N GLY A 13 -11.74 6.93 -7.56
CA GLY A 13 -13.07 7.33 -7.99
C GLY A 13 -13.64 8.52 -7.23
N TYR A 14 -13.67 8.49 -5.90
CA TYR A 14 -14.24 9.61 -5.14
C TYR A 14 -13.40 10.88 -5.27
N VAL A 15 -12.06 10.77 -5.38
CA VAL A 15 -11.17 11.92 -5.62
C VAL A 15 -11.41 12.48 -7.01
N CYS A 16 -11.52 11.63 -8.03
CA CYS A 16 -11.85 12.03 -9.40
C CYS A 16 -13.19 12.79 -9.44
N ALA A 17 -14.26 12.23 -8.85
CA ALA A 17 -15.57 12.86 -8.83
C ALA A 17 -15.54 14.24 -8.14
N ILE A 18 -14.89 14.34 -6.97
CA ILE A 18 -14.71 15.63 -6.29
C ILE A 18 -13.95 16.62 -7.16
N ARG A 19 -12.85 16.20 -7.81
CA ARG A 19 -12.04 17.08 -8.64
C ARG A 19 -12.81 17.53 -9.90
N ILE A 20 -13.58 16.66 -10.53
CA ILE A 20 -14.45 17.02 -11.66
C ILE A 20 -15.45 18.11 -11.24
N ALA A 21 -16.09 17.95 -10.08
CA ALA A 21 -17.01 18.94 -9.54
C ALA A 21 -16.32 20.29 -9.24
N GLN A 22 -15.12 20.25 -8.63
CA GLN A 22 -14.31 21.46 -8.36
C GLN A 22 -13.91 22.22 -9.63
N LEU A 23 -13.78 21.51 -10.76
CA LEU A 23 -13.52 22.08 -12.08
C LEU A 23 -14.80 22.58 -12.79
N GLY A 24 -15.92 22.68 -12.06
CA GLY A 24 -17.17 23.25 -12.53
C GLY A 24 -17.99 22.34 -13.45
N LYS A 25 -17.76 21.02 -13.39
CA LYS A 25 -18.46 20.02 -14.21
C LYS A 25 -19.49 19.26 -13.37
N ARG A 26 -20.59 18.83 -14.01
CA ARG A 26 -21.62 17.99 -13.38
C ARG A 26 -21.21 16.54 -13.42
N VAL A 27 -21.19 15.89 -12.26
CA VAL A 27 -20.68 14.53 -12.13
C VAL A 27 -21.54 13.69 -11.22
N ALA A 28 -21.77 12.45 -11.64
CA ALA A 28 -22.32 11.42 -10.79
C ALA A 28 -21.23 10.44 -10.35
N LEU A 29 -21.33 9.95 -9.13
CA LEU A 29 -20.53 8.84 -8.60
C LEU A 29 -21.45 7.68 -8.27
N VAL A 30 -21.15 6.49 -8.80
CA VAL A 30 -21.91 5.26 -8.52
C VAL A 30 -21.03 4.28 -7.75
N GLU A 31 -21.44 3.89 -6.56
CA GLU A 31 -20.77 2.88 -5.71
C GLU A 31 -21.79 1.84 -5.26
N LYS A 32 -21.45 0.55 -5.38
CA LYS A 32 -22.37 -0.56 -5.09
C LYS A 32 -22.36 -1.03 -3.64
N GLU A 33 -21.30 -0.71 -2.89
CA GLU A 33 -21.10 -1.16 -1.52
C GLU A 33 -20.89 0.03 -0.58
N HIS A 34 -19.64 0.43 -0.34
CA HIS A 34 -19.27 1.42 0.65
C HIS A 34 -18.26 2.41 0.06
N LEU A 35 -18.53 3.70 0.28
CA LEU A 35 -17.59 4.76 -0.09
C LEU A 35 -16.21 4.52 0.51
N GLY A 36 -15.18 4.91 -0.24
CA GLY A 36 -13.78 4.70 0.08
C GLY A 36 -13.20 3.37 -0.42
N GLY A 37 -14.02 2.50 -1.03
CA GLY A 37 -13.60 1.26 -1.70
C GLY A 37 -12.73 0.35 -0.85
N THR A 38 -11.83 -0.42 -1.47
CA THR A 38 -10.93 -1.33 -0.76
C THR A 38 -10.10 -0.61 0.31
N CYS A 39 -9.46 0.51 -0.01
CA CYS A 39 -8.52 1.14 0.93
C CYS A 39 -9.18 1.57 2.26
N THR A 40 -10.41 2.07 2.21
CA THR A 40 -11.13 2.49 3.43
C THR A 40 -11.75 1.32 4.19
N ASN A 41 -12.20 0.30 3.47
CA ASN A 41 -13.09 -0.72 4.04
C ASN A 41 -12.42 -2.07 4.27
N TRP A 42 -11.43 -2.40 3.45
CA TRP A 42 -10.86 -3.74 3.28
C TRP A 42 -9.34 -3.67 2.99
N GLY A 43 -8.64 -2.66 3.50
CA GLY A 43 -7.24 -2.42 3.16
C GLY A 43 -6.56 -1.42 4.09
N CYS A 44 -6.07 -0.30 3.54
CA CYS A 44 -5.23 0.66 4.24
C CYS A 44 -5.76 1.06 5.64
N ILE A 45 -6.96 1.61 5.72
CA ILE A 45 -7.51 2.15 6.97
C ILE A 45 -7.66 1.08 8.06
N PRO A 46 -8.32 -0.08 7.80
CA PRO A 46 -8.43 -1.10 8.83
C PRO A 46 -7.07 -1.67 9.25
N THR A 47 -6.18 -1.97 8.30
CA THR A 47 -4.84 -2.48 8.63
C THR A 47 -4.06 -1.50 9.49
N LYS A 48 -4.06 -0.20 9.16
CA LYS A 48 -3.30 0.81 9.91
C LYS A 48 -3.89 1.07 11.29
N ALA A 49 -5.22 1.00 11.44
CA ALA A 49 -5.87 1.08 12.75
C ALA A 49 -5.51 -0.12 13.65
N MET A 50 -5.43 -1.32 13.09
CA MET A 50 -5.00 -2.52 13.80
C MET A 50 -3.50 -2.45 14.17
N LEU A 51 -2.64 -2.07 13.22
CA LEU A 51 -1.20 -1.91 13.45
C LEU A 51 -0.89 -0.84 14.48
N THR A 52 -1.66 0.24 14.56
CA THR A 52 -1.52 1.25 15.62
C THR A 52 -1.60 0.61 17.01
N SER A 53 -2.50 -0.35 17.21
CA SER A 53 -2.64 -1.07 18.48
C SER A 53 -1.47 -2.04 18.70
N ALA A 54 -1.04 -2.75 17.65
CA ALA A 54 0.09 -3.67 17.71
C ALA A 54 1.41 -2.94 18.02
N HIS A 55 1.68 -1.81 17.35
CA HIS A 55 2.87 -1.00 17.56
C HIS A 55 2.94 -0.49 19.00
N LEU A 56 1.84 0.08 19.51
CA LEU A 56 1.80 0.53 20.90
C LEU A 56 2.05 -0.62 21.89
N TYR A 57 1.43 -1.78 21.66
CA TYR A 57 1.62 -2.96 22.51
C TYR A 57 3.09 -3.40 22.53
N THR A 58 3.71 -3.53 21.37
CA THR A 58 5.11 -3.92 21.22
C THR A 58 6.06 -2.86 21.81
N GLU A 59 5.80 -1.57 21.60
CA GLU A 59 6.60 -0.50 22.22
C GLU A 59 6.56 -0.56 23.75
N ILE A 60 5.38 -0.80 24.32
CA ILE A 60 5.24 -0.97 25.77
C ILE A 60 6.03 -2.19 26.23
N ALA A 61 5.89 -3.34 25.56
CA ALA A 61 6.59 -4.57 25.91
C ALA A 61 8.12 -4.40 25.86
N ASP A 62 8.64 -3.74 24.82
CA ASP A 62 10.09 -3.66 24.56
C ASP A 62 10.79 -2.50 25.29
N LYS A 63 10.09 -1.38 25.51
CA LYS A 63 10.72 -0.13 25.96
C LYS A 63 10.43 0.24 27.41
N SER A 64 9.25 -0.12 27.95
CA SER A 64 8.77 0.36 29.26
C SER A 64 9.81 0.24 30.37
N LYS A 65 10.32 -0.98 30.61
CA LYS A 65 11.32 -1.26 31.64
C LYS A 65 12.63 -0.50 31.45
N ARG A 66 13.10 -0.36 30.20
CA ARG A 66 14.32 0.39 29.86
C ARG A 66 14.16 1.89 30.12
N LEU A 67 12.93 2.39 30.08
CA LEU A 67 12.54 3.76 30.39
C LEU A 67 12.09 3.95 31.85
N GLY A 68 12.24 2.93 32.70
CA GLY A 68 11.87 3.00 34.12
C GLY A 68 10.35 3.00 34.36
N ILE A 69 9.57 2.52 33.40
CA ILE A 69 8.12 2.34 33.51
C ILE A 69 7.88 0.86 33.82
N GLU A 70 7.35 0.57 35.00
CA GLU A 70 7.01 -0.79 35.43
C GLU A 70 5.54 -1.09 35.12
N ILE A 71 5.28 -2.21 34.45
CA ILE A 71 3.93 -2.69 34.09
C ILE A 71 3.84 -4.14 34.54
N SER A 72 2.96 -4.41 35.49
CA SER A 72 2.84 -5.73 36.12
C SER A 72 2.24 -6.78 35.18
N ASP A 73 1.19 -6.42 34.45
CA ASP A 73 0.48 -7.31 33.52
C ASP A 73 0.14 -6.52 32.24
N LEU A 74 0.80 -6.87 31.13
CA LEU A 74 0.50 -6.31 29.81
C LEU A 74 -0.42 -7.29 29.08
N ASP A 75 -1.60 -6.82 28.68
CA ASP A 75 -2.64 -7.61 28.03
C ASP A 75 -3.37 -6.78 26.97
N TYR A 76 -4.14 -7.43 26.11
CA TYR A 76 -4.90 -6.80 25.04
C TYR A 76 -6.35 -7.31 24.95
N ASP A 77 -7.23 -6.47 24.41
CA ASP A 77 -8.64 -6.80 24.18
C ASP A 77 -8.93 -6.70 22.68
N LEU A 78 -8.99 -7.86 22.01
CA LEU A 78 -9.23 -7.94 20.58
C LEU A 78 -10.54 -7.23 20.19
N LYS A 79 -11.61 -7.34 20.99
CA LYS A 79 -12.89 -6.69 20.68
C LYS A 79 -12.75 -5.18 20.67
N LYS A 80 -11.94 -4.60 21.56
CA LYS A 80 -11.65 -3.16 21.56
C LYS A 80 -10.75 -2.74 20.39
N ILE A 81 -9.78 -3.55 20.00
CA ILE A 81 -8.95 -3.31 18.81
C ILE A 81 -9.84 -3.29 17.55
N MET A 82 -10.68 -4.31 17.38
CA MET A 82 -11.61 -4.39 16.26
C MET A 82 -12.66 -3.26 16.30
N ALA A 83 -13.12 -2.84 17.49
CA ALA A 83 -14.03 -1.71 17.63
C ALA A 83 -13.36 -0.37 17.26
N HIS A 84 -12.08 -0.18 17.60
CA HIS A 84 -11.30 0.98 17.16
C HIS A 84 -11.19 1.01 15.63
N MET A 85 -10.79 -0.10 15.01
CA MET A 85 -10.74 -0.27 13.56
C MET A 85 -12.07 0.10 12.89
N ASN A 86 -13.17 -0.52 13.33
CA ASN A 86 -14.51 -0.28 12.77
C ASN A 86 -14.98 1.17 12.92
N ARG A 87 -14.63 1.82 14.04
CA ARG A 87 -14.90 3.26 14.24
C ARG A 87 -14.14 4.11 13.23
N THR A 88 -12.86 3.82 12.99
CA THR A 88 -12.02 4.55 12.03
C THR A 88 -12.55 4.40 10.60
N ILE A 89 -12.98 3.20 10.20
CA ILE A 89 -13.66 2.96 8.91
C ILE A 89 -14.93 3.81 8.82
N THR A 90 -15.78 3.77 9.85
CA THR A 90 -17.06 4.50 9.86
C THR A 90 -16.87 6.01 9.75
N MET A 91 -15.88 6.56 10.47
CA MET A 91 -15.54 7.98 10.38
C MET A 91 -15.03 8.35 8.99
N SER A 92 -14.19 7.50 8.40
CA SER A 92 -13.64 7.71 7.05
C SER A 92 -14.75 7.73 6.00
N ARG A 93 -15.68 6.77 6.03
CA ARG A 93 -16.86 6.73 5.15
C ARG A 93 -17.68 8.01 5.23
N LYS A 94 -17.99 8.45 6.46
CA LYS A 94 -18.76 9.69 6.70
C LYS A 94 -18.03 10.94 6.21
N GLY A 95 -16.70 10.96 6.35
CA GLY A 95 -15.85 12.02 5.81
C GLY A 95 -15.98 12.11 4.28
N ILE A 96 -15.88 10.98 3.58
CA ILE A 96 -16.03 10.92 2.13
C ILE A 96 -17.44 11.35 1.71
N GLU A 97 -18.49 10.83 2.34
CA GLU A 97 -19.88 11.21 2.07
C GLU A 97 -20.10 12.72 2.25
N HIS A 98 -19.57 13.29 3.34
CA HIS A 98 -19.61 14.73 3.57
C HIS A 98 -18.91 15.52 2.45
N LEU A 99 -17.74 15.06 2.01
CA LEU A 99 -16.98 15.70 0.93
C LEU A 99 -17.73 15.65 -0.40
N LEU A 100 -18.35 14.52 -0.75
CA LEU A 100 -19.17 14.40 -1.96
C LEU A 100 -20.34 15.39 -1.93
N LYS A 101 -21.07 15.45 -0.81
CA LYS A 101 -22.16 16.40 -0.63
C LYS A 101 -21.69 17.85 -0.70
N LYS A 102 -20.56 18.18 -0.07
CA LYS A 102 -19.98 19.53 -0.07
C LYS A 102 -19.62 20.00 -1.48
N ASN A 103 -19.18 19.09 -2.36
CA ASN A 103 -18.84 19.40 -3.74
C ASN A 103 -19.98 19.12 -4.72
N GLU A 104 -21.22 18.93 -4.24
CA GLU A 104 -22.41 18.74 -5.08
C GLU A 104 -22.27 17.58 -6.10
N VAL A 105 -21.58 16.50 -5.70
CA VAL A 105 -21.50 15.27 -6.51
C VAL A 105 -22.79 14.48 -6.35
N ASP A 106 -23.43 14.11 -7.46
CA ASP A 106 -24.61 13.25 -7.46
C ASP A 106 -24.21 11.81 -7.12
N PHE A 107 -24.38 11.43 -5.85
CA PHE A 107 -23.99 10.11 -5.36
C PHE A 107 -25.14 9.10 -5.44
N PHE A 108 -24.89 7.96 -6.09
CA PHE A 108 -25.79 6.82 -6.19
C PHE A 108 -25.17 5.59 -5.53
N ASN A 109 -25.85 5.08 -4.49
CA ASN A 109 -25.55 3.76 -3.94
C ASN A 109 -26.29 2.71 -4.79
N ASP A 110 -25.64 2.22 -5.84
CA ASP A 110 -26.22 1.33 -6.86
C ASP A 110 -25.11 0.58 -7.62
N THR A 111 -25.47 -0.45 -8.37
CA THR A 111 -24.58 -1.10 -9.34
C THR A 111 -24.68 -0.35 -10.68
N ALA A 112 -23.55 0.20 -11.14
CA ALA A 112 -23.46 0.74 -12.50
C ALA A 112 -23.19 -0.38 -13.52
N VAL A 113 -23.93 -0.37 -14.63
CA VAL A 113 -23.69 -1.22 -15.80
C VAL A 113 -23.49 -0.32 -17.01
N ILE A 114 -22.32 -0.39 -17.63
CA ILE A 114 -21.99 0.41 -18.82
C ILE A 114 -22.70 -0.21 -20.03
N LYS A 115 -23.61 0.54 -20.66
CA LYS A 115 -24.32 0.07 -21.86
C LYS A 115 -23.55 0.40 -23.14
N ASP A 116 -22.94 1.58 -23.16
CA ASP A 116 -22.02 2.04 -24.19
C ASP A 116 -21.21 3.23 -23.64
N ALA A 117 -20.44 3.90 -24.50
CA ALA A 117 -19.57 5.02 -24.10
C ALA A 117 -20.29 6.27 -23.54
N LYS A 118 -21.63 6.32 -23.56
CA LYS A 118 -22.42 7.49 -23.13
C LYS A 118 -23.58 7.16 -22.18
N HIS A 119 -23.90 5.88 -22.00
CA HIS A 119 -25.04 5.46 -21.19
C HIS A 119 -24.61 4.49 -20.09
N VAL A 120 -24.92 4.84 -18.83
CA VAL A 120 -24.70 3.98 -17.66
C VAL A 120 -26.04 3.67 -17.01
N LEU A 121 -26.38 2.39 -16.87
CA LEU A 121 -27.58 1.93 -16.18
C LEU A 121 -27.29 1.81 -14.67
N LEU A 122 -28.15 2.39 -13.85
CA LEU A 122 -28.26 2.11 -12.43
C LEU A 122 -29.16 0.89 -12.25
N GLU A 123 -28.58 -0.27 -11.94
CA GLU A 123 -29.24 -1.57 -12.00
C GLU A 123 -30.46 -1.67 -11.07
N GLN A 124 -30.33 -1.23 -9.82
CA GLN A 124 -31.41 -1.32 -8.83
C GLN A 124 -32.54 -0.33 -9.14
N ARG A 125 -32.21 0.83 -9.70
CA ARG A 125 -33.19 1.88 -10.05
C ARG A 125 -33.84 1.69 -11.41
N GLY A 126 -33.20 0.97 -12.32
CA GLY A 126 -33.61 0.89 -13.74
C GLY A 126 -33.47 2.21 -14.50
N GLU A 127 -32.67 3.15 -13.97
CA GLU A 127 -32.46 4.49 -14.53
C GLU A 127 -31.19 4.52 -15.39
N ILE A 128 -31.24 5.17 -16.56
CA ILE A 128 -30.08 5.36 -17.42
C ILE A 128 -29.57 6.80 -17.27
N LEU A 129 -28.29 6.93 -16.95
CA LEU A 129 -27.57 8.21 -16.90
C LEU A 129 -26.90 8.48 -18.25
N ASP A 130 -27.28 9.60 -18.89
CA ASP A 130 -26.60 10.13 -20.08
C ASP A 130 -25.37 10.94 -19.68
N THR A 131 -24.21 10.62 -20.23
CA THR A 131 -22.93 11.30 -19.92
C THR A 131 -22.04 11.52 -21.15
N ASN A 132 -21.17 12.53 -21.07
CA ASN A 132 -20.11 12.76 -22.05
C ASN A 132 -18.88 11.87 -21.81
N ASN A 133 -18.61 11.54 -20.55
CA ASN A 133 -17.44 10.75 -20.15
C ASN A 133 -17.80 9.69 -19.10
N ILE A 134 -17.08 8.58 -19.10
CA ILE A 134 -17.17 7.51 -18.10
C ILE A 134 -15.77 7.27 -17.53
N VAL A 135 -15.65 7.28 -16.20
CA VAL A 135 -14.42 6.94 -15.49
C VAL A 135 -14.63 5.61 -14.77
N ILE A 136 -13.88 4.59 -15.16
CA ILE A 136 -13.95 3.26 -14.56
C ILE A 136 -12.90 3.18 -13.44
N ALA A 137 -13.37 3.11 -12.20
CA ALA A 137 -12.57 3.05 -10.97
C ALA A 137 -12.98 1.87 -10.08
N SER A 138 -13.30 0.72 -10.69
CA SER A 138 -13.80 -0.49 -10.00
C SER A 138 -12.76 -1.20 -9.13
N GLY A 139 -11.49 -0.77 -9.19
CA GLY A 139 -10.44 -1.23 -8.29
C GLY A 139 -10.03 -2.69 -8.51
N SER A 140 -9.76 -3.39 -7.42
CA SER A 140 -9.20 -4.74 -7.40
C SER A 140 -9.80 -5.60 -6.29
N GLU A 141 -9.51 -6.89 -6.33
CA GLU A 141 -9.87 -7.87 -5.30
C GLU A 141 -8.67 -8.77 -4.95
N PRO A 142 -8.65 -9.41 -3.76
CA PRO A 142 -7.61 -10.37 -3.40
C PRO A 142 -7.49 -11.49 -4.45
N SER A 143 -6.26 -11.84 -4.81
CA SER A 143 -6.01 -12.95 -5.72
C SER A 143 -6.19 -14.28 -5.00
N MET A 144 -7.03 -15.15 -5.57
CA MET A 144 -7.30 -16.49 -5.05
C MET A 144 -7.22 -17.48 -6.21
N PHE A 145 -6.36 -18.49 -6.10
CA PHE A 145 -6.09 -19.49 -7.14
C PHE A 145 -5.76 -20.86 -6.53
N ARG A 146 -5.72 -21.92 -7.35
CA ARG A 146 -5.38 -23.29 -6.90
C ARG A 146 -3.95 -23.35 -6.31
N PRO A 147 -3.71 -24.07 -5.21
CA PRO A 147 -4.63 -24.98 -4.52
C PRO A 147 -5.61 -24.26 -3.57
N PHE A 148 -5.30 -23.04 -3.17
CA PHE A 148 -6.00 -22.31 -2.12
C PHE A 148 -7.50 -22.08 -2.41
N SER A 149 -7.87 -21.83 -3.66
CA SER A 149 -9.27 -21.59 -4.05
C SER A 149 -10.19 -22.82 -3.91
N GLU A 150 -9.63 -24.01 -3.66
CA GLU A 150 -10.38 -25.26 -3.55
C GLU A 150 -10.62 -25.69 -2.11
N VAL A 151 -10.06 -24.96 -1.14
CA VAL A 151 -10.14 -25.30 0.28
C VAL A 151 -10.96 -24.25 1.02
N GLU A 152 -12.00 -24.69 1.72
CA GLU A 152 -12.84 -23.80 2.53
C GLU A 152 -12.12 -23.30 3.79
N GLY A 153 -12.28 -22.01 4.08
CA GLY A 153 -11.75 -21.39 5.31
C GLY A 153 -10.36 -20.78 5.17
N ILE A 154 -9.78 -20.77 3.96
CA ILE A 154 -8.59 -19.96 3.66
C ILE A 154 -8.95 -18.49 3.76
N TRP A 155 -8.15 -17.73 4.51
CA TRP A 155 -8.33 -16.30 4.69
C TRP A 155 -7.69 -15.52 3.55
N THR A 156 -8.35 -14.45 3.18
CA THR A 156 -7.76 -13.30 2.49
C THR A 156 -7.60 -12.14 3.48
N SER A 157 -7.04 -11.02 3.04
CA SER A 157 -6.98 -9.80 3.85
C SER A 157 -8.36 -9.38 4.39
N ASN A 158 -9.44 -9.64 3.65
CA ASN A 158 -10.79 -9.24 4.05
C ASN A 158 -11.30 -10.02 5.27
N ASP A 159 -10.89 -11.28 5.41
CA ASP A 159 -11.34 -12.16 6.48
C ASP A 159 -10.68 -11.79 7.81
N VAL A 160 -9.44 -11.30 7.79
CA VAL A 160 -8.75 -10.77 8.97
C VAL A 160 -9.55 -9.62 9.61
N PHE A 161 -10.13 -8.73 8.80
CA PHE A 161 -10.95 -7.62 9.32
C PHE A 161 -12.29 -8.05 9.91
N ARG A 162 -12.66 -9.33 9.76
CA ARG A 162 -13.89 -9.93 10.30
C ARG A 162 -13.61 -10.93 11.42
N MET A 163 -12.36 -11.12 11.83
CA MET A 163 -12.01 -12.09 12.85
C MET A 163 -12.64 -11.75 14.20
N GLU A 164 -13.09 -12.77 14.92
CA GLU A 164 -13.67 -12.65 16.26
C GLU A 164 -12.69 -13.04 17.36
N GLU A 165 -11.70 -13.87 17.02
CA GLU A 165 -10.70 -14.44 17.92
C GLU A 165 -9.32 -14.43 17.22
N MET A 166 -8.25 -14.34 18.01
CA MET A 166 -6.89 -14.52 17.50
C MET A 166 -6.63 -16.01 17.29
N PRO A 167 -6.07 -16.44 16.15
CA PRO A 167 -5.67 -17.81 15.99
C PRO A 167 -4.43 -18.12 16.85
N GLU A 168 -4.27 -19.37 17.26
CA GLU A 168 -3.06 -19.84 17.94
C GLU A 168 -1.85 -19.86 16.99
N SER A 169 -2.09 -20.14 15.70
CA SER A 169 -1.07 -20.19 14.66
C SER A 169 -1.60 -19.77 13.29
N LEU A 170 -0.73 -19.10 12.51
CA LEU A 170 -1.04 -18.54 11.21
C LEU A 170 0.09 -18.79 10.22
N VAL A 171 -0.23 -19.36 9.06
CA VAL A 171 0.65 -19.35 7.89
C VAL A 171 0.19 -18.26 6.92
N ILE A 172 1.10 -17.34 6.56
CA ILE A 172 0.88 -16.29 5.58
C ILE A 172 1.59 -16.69 4.29
N VAL A 173 0.83 -16.88 3.23
CA VAL A 173 1.36 -17.16 1.89
C VAL A 173 1.49 -15.85 1.13
N GLY A 174 2.72 -15.45 0.83
CA GLY A 174 3.09 -14.17 0.25
C GLY A 174 3.68 -13.23 1.30
N GLY A 175 4.97 -12.94 1.17
CA GLY A 175 5.77 -12.00 1.95
C GLY A 175 5.87 -10.60 1.33
N GLY A 176 4.89 -10.20 0.50
CA GLY A 176 4.75 -8.80 0.07
C GLY A 176 4.24 -7.88 1.20
N VAL A 177 3.97 -6.62 0.87
CA VAL A 177 3.54 -5.57 1.82
C VAL A 177 2.42 -6.03 2.75
N ILE A 178 1.34 -6.59 2.19
CA ILE A 178 0.18 -7.05 2.97
C ILE A 178 0.57 -8.18 3.93
N GLY A 179 1.37 -9.14 3.48
CA GLY A 179 1.80 -10.26 4.29
C GLY A 179 2.70 -9.83 5.44
N VAL A 180 3.65 -8.93 5.19
CA VAL A 180 4.54 -8.35 6.21
C VAL A 180 3.78 -7.53 7.25
N GLU A 181 2.81 -6.71 6.82
CA GLU A 181 1.97 -5.94 7.75
C GLU A 181 1.13 -6.86 8.64
N PHE A 182 0.51 -7.90 8.10
CA PHE A 182 -0.23 -8.85 8.93
C PHE A 182 0.69 -9.70 9.82
N ALA A 183 1.87 -10.09 9.34
CA ALA A 183 2.84 -10.78 10.18
C ALA A 183 3.26 -9.91 11.38
N THR A 184 3.49 -8.62 11.14
CA THR A 184 3.78 -7.63 12.20
C THR A 184 2.63 -7.57 13.21
N PHE A 185 1.38 -7.48 12.73
CA PHE A 185 0.20 -7.42 13.60
C PHE A 185 0.03 -8.68 14.46
N PHE A 186 0.02 -9.86 13.85
CA PHE A 186 -0.26 -11.12 14.55
C PHE A 186 0.87 -11.50 15.52
N SER A 187 2.13 -11.36 15.11
CA SER A 187 3.27 -11.66 15.99
C SER A 187 3.38 -10.71 17.19
N SER A 188 2.98 -9.44 17.04
CA SER A 188 2.94 -8.47 18.16
C SER A 188 2.05 -8.94 19.31
N PHE A 189 1.02 -9.73 19.02
CA PHE A 189 0.10 -10.30 20.01
C PHE A 189 0.39 -11.78 20.34
N GLY A 190 1.56 -12.29 19.95
CA GLY A 190 2.05 -13.62 20.32
C GLY A 190 1.54 -14.78 19.47
N VAL A 191 0.88 -14.51 18.34
CA VAL A 191 0.42 -15.57 17.42
C VAL A 191 1.63 -16.21 16.73
N LYS A 192 1.72 -17.55 16.75
CA LYS A 192 2.77 -18.28 16.03
C LYS A 192 2.60 -18.08 14.53
N THR A 193 3.47 -17.27 13.94
CA THR A 193 3.32 -16.80 12.56
C THR A 193 4.46 -17.31 11.68
N THR A 194 4.13 -17.86 10.52
CA THR A 194 5.09 -18.27 9.49
C THR A 194 4.74 -17.57 8.17
N ILE A 195 5.72 -16.94 7.52
CA ILE A 195 5.59 -16.39 6.16
C ILE A 195 6.22 -17.39 5.18
N VAL A 196 5.50 -17.73 4.12
CA VAL A 196 6.00 -18.49 2.97
C VAL A 196 6.00 -17.57 1.75
N GLU A 197 7.18 -17.28 1.22
CA GLU A 197 7.40 -16.42 0.06
C GLU A 197 8.05 -17.20 -1.09
N LEU A 198 7.54 -17.00 -2.30
CA LEU A 198 8.03 -17.64 -3.52
C LEU A 198 9.32 -16.99 -4.02
N ALA A 199 9.43 -15.67 -3.88
CA ALA A 199 10.57 -14.88 -4.30
C ALA A 199 11.81 -15.13 -3.43
N ASP A 200 12.93 -14.52 -3.86
CA ASP A 200 14.23 -14.65 -3.20
C ASP A 200 14.29 -14.04 -1.79
N HIS A 201 13.40 -13.09 -1.49
CA HIS A 201 13.23 -12.51 -0.17
C HIS A 201 11.82 -11.93 -0.01
N ILE A 202 11.40 -11.69 1.25
CA ILE A 202 10.21 -10.88 1.53
C ILE A 202 10.37 -9.47 0.96
N LEU A 203 9.25 -8.78 0.72
CA LEU A 203 9.23 -7.47 0.06
C LEU A 203 10.01 -7.49 -1.27
N PRO A 204 9.61 -8.34 -2.24
CA PRO A 204 10.40 -8.62 -3.45
C PRO A 204 10.55 -7.43 -4.41
N TYR A 205 9.91 -6.30 -4.11
CA TYR A 205 10.02 -5.06 -4.88
C TYR A 205 10.82 -3.96 -4.16
N GLU A 206 11.29 -4.24 -2.93
CA GLU A 206 12.20 -3.36 -2.21
C GLU A 206 13.62 -3.91 -2.31
N ASP A 207 14.61 -3.05 -2.09
CA ASP A 207 16.01 -3.47 -2.08
C ASP A 207 16.27 -4.57 -1.04
N ARG A 208 17.20 -5.48 -1.32
CA ARG A 208 17.56 -6.58 -0.42
C ARG A 208 17.91 -6.10 0.99
N ASP A 209 18.63 -4.99 1.12
CA ASP A 209 19.02 -4.50 2.46
C ASP A 209 17.85 -3.92 3.26
N VAL A 210 16.81 -3.41 2.59
CA VAL A 210 15.53 -3.04 3.21
C VAL A 210 14.80 -4.29 3.69
N ALA A 211 14.67 -5.30 2.81
CA ALA A 211 14.03 -6.56 3.14
C ALA A 211 14.72 -7.29 4.31
N ASP A 212 16.06 -7.29 4.33
CA ASP A 212 16.85 -7.95 5.37
C ASP A 212 16.63 -7.34 6.77
N ASP A 213 16.48 -6.02 6.88
CA ASP A 213 16.23 -5.38 8.17
C ASP A 213 14.81 -5.66 8.68
N ILE A 214 13.82 -5.71 7.79
CA ILE A 214 12.46 -6.16 8.14
C ILE A 214 12.44 -7.64 8.53
N ARG A 215 13.13 -8.50 7.77
CA ARG A 215 13.28 -9.92 8.07
C ARG A 215 13.86 -10.14 9.46
N LYS A 216 14.98 -9.47 9.79
CA LYS A 216 15.60 -9.55 11.13
C LYS A 216 14.64 -9.10 12.23
N SER A 217 13.88 -8.02 12.00
CA SER A 217 12.92 -7.52 12.98
C SER A 217 11.79 -8.53 13.25
N LEU A 218 11.17 -9.06 12.20
CA LEU A 218 10.11 -10.07 12.30
C LEU A 218 10.62 -11.36 12.94
N THR A 219 11.81 -11.85 12.57
CA THR A 219 12.41 -13.03 13.19
C THR A 219 12.68 -12.82 14.68
N ARG A 220 13.09 -11.61 15.10
CA ARG A 220 13.24 -11.28 16.53
C ARG A 220 11.90 -11.31 17.28
N GLN A 221 10.80 -11.02 16.58
CA GLN A 221 9.42 -11.15 17.09
C GLN A 221 8.89 -12.59 17.03
N GLY A 222 9.70 -13.56 16.62
CA GLY A 222 9.32 -14.98 16.56
C GLY A 222 8.61 -15.40 15.28
N VAL A 223 8.61 -14.56 14.24
CA VAL A 223 8.08 -14.94 12.92
C VAL A 223 9.08 -15.83 12.19
N GLU A 224 8.61 -16.99 11.74
CA GLU A 224 9.36 -17.85 10.84
C GLU A 224 9.20 -17.36 9.39
N ILE A 225 10.28 -17.26 8.63
CA ILE A 225 10.25 -16.74 7.25
C ILE A 225 10.95 -17.73 6.33
N ILE A 226 10.16 -18.30 5.42
CA ILE A 226 10.57 -19.33 4.46
C ILE A 226 10.47 -18.72 3.06
N GLU A 227 11.62 -18.39 2.48
CA GLU A 227 11.74 -17.77 1.14
C GLU A 227 11.99 -18.85 0.07
N ARG A 228 11.93 -18.46 -1.21
CA ARG A 228 12.14 -19.35 -2.36
C ARG A 228 11.29 -20.61 -2.34
N THR A 229 10.09 -20.52 -1.78
CA THR A 229 9.28 -21.68 -1.45
C THR A 229 7.87 -21.49 -1.97
N LYS A 230 7.42 -22.47 -2.77
CA LYS A 230 6.08 -22.48 -3.37
C LYS A 230 5.19 -23.45 -2.60
N VAL A 231 4.06 -22.97 -2.11
CA VAL A 231 3.00 -23.89 -1.63
C VAL A 231 2.38 -24.58 -2.85
N THR A 232 2.41 -25.91 -2.86
CA THR A 232 1.91 -26.75 -3.96
C THR A 232 0.56 -27.36 -3.66
N GLU A 233 0.27 -27.61 -2.38
CA GLU A 233 -0.96 -28.24 -1.92
C GLU A 233 -1.39 -27.64 -0.58
N VAL A 234 -2.71 -27.57 -0.37
CA VAL A 234 -3.30 -27.21 0.92
C VAL A 234 -4.44 -28.18 1.20
N GLU A 235 -4.42 -28.77 2.38
CA GLU A 235 -5.48 -29.63 2.89
C GLU A 235 -6.00 -29.08 4.22
N LYS A 236 -7.25 -29.40 4.55
CA LYS A 236 -7.85 -29.05 5.83
C LYS A 236 -8.19 -30.34 6.58
N GLU A 237 -7.52 -30.54 7.70
CA GLU A 237 -7.77 -31.64 8.63
C GLU A 237 -8.38 -31.09 9.92
N GLU A 238 -9.66 -31.42 10.17
CA GLU A 238 -10.42 -30.90 11.30
C GLU A 238 -10.38 -29.36 11.41
N CYS A 239 -9.59 -28.82 12.34
CA CYS A 239 -9.42 -27.39 12.62
C CYS A 239 -8.04 -26.84 12.19
N THR A 240 -7.22 -27.64 11.50
CA THR A 240 -5.85 -27.31 11.11
C THR A 240 -5.69 -27.41 9.59
N PHE A 241 -4.89 -26.53 9.02
CA PHE A 241 -4.47 -26.60 7.63
C PHE A 241 -3.08 -27.24 7.54
N ILE A 242 -2.91 -28.14 6.58
CA ILE A 242 -1.63 -28.72 6.20
C ILE A 242 -1.25 -28.13 4.85
N LEU A 243 -0.07 -27.53 4.75
CA LEU A 243 0.46 -26.96 3.52
C LEU A 243 1.71 -27.71 3.13
N ASN A 244 1.70 -28.32 1.95
CA ASN A 244 2.91 -28.86 1.35
C ASN A 244 3.54 -27.77 0.49
N ALA A 245 4.83 -27.57 0.67
CA ALA A 245 5.58 -26.56 -0.04
C ALA A 245 6.91 -27.11 -0.56
N GLU A 246 7.31 -26.62 -1.73
CA GLU A 246 8.50 -27.03 -2.44
C GLU A 246 9.44 -25.83 -2.62
N GLY A 247 10.66 -25.96 -2.13
CA GLY A 247 11.77 -25.03 -2.33
C GLY A 247 13.06 -25.80 -2.50
N GLU A 248 14.09 -25.47 -1.72
CA GLU A 248 15.30 -26.32 -1.63
C GLU A 248 15.01 -27.70 -1.02
N GLN A 249 13.95 -27.80 -0.21
CA GLN A 249 13.46 -29.04 0.40
C GLN A 249 11.93 -29.05 0.37
N GLU A 250 11.35 -30.24 0.40
CA GLU A 250 9.91 -30.42 0.66
C GLU A 250 9.62 -30.13 2.13
N LEU A 251 8.59 -29.33 2.39
CA LEU A 251 8.20 -28.89 3.72
C LEU A 251 6.70 -29.12 3.90
N SER A 252 6.30 -29.54 5.10
CA SER A 252 4.91 -29.62 5.51
C SER A 252 4.68 -28.70 6.71
N LEU A 253 3.81 -27.71 6.54
CA LEU A 253 3.49 -26.71 7.55
C LEU A 253 2.10 -26.96 8.10
N GLN A 254 1.91 -26.74 9.40
CA GLN A 254 0.61 -26.85 10.07
C GLN A 254 0.26 -25.56 10.79
N ALA A 255 -0.95 -25.06 10.57
CA ALA A 255 -1.48 -23.89 11.26
C ALA A 255 -3.00 -23.90 11.38
N GLU A 256 -3.53 -23.21 12.38
CA GLU A 256 -4.99 -23.05 12.58
C GLU A 256 -5.62 -22.23 11.45
N LYS A 257 -4.91 -21.21 10.95
CA LYS A 257 -5.34 -20.37 9.84
C LYS A 257 -4.27 -20.26 8.76
N VAL A 258 -4.73 -20.07 7.53
CA VAL A 258 -3.90 -19.71 6.38
C VAL A 258 -4.41 -18.40 5.81
N LEU A 259 -3.54 -17.41 5.69
CA LEU A 259 -3.81 -16.14 5.02
C LEU A 259 -3.08 -16.09 3.68
N VAL A 260 -3.82 -15.95 2.59
CA VAL A 260 -3.27 -15.75 1.25
C VAL A 260 -3.16 -14.25 0.96
N ALA A 261 -1.92 -13.79 0.84
CA ALA A 261 -1.51 -12.40 0.61
C ALA A 261 -0.60 -12.25 -0.64
N VAL A 262 -0.87 -13.07 -1.67
CA VAL A 262 -0.09 -13.19 -2.93
C VAL A 262 -0.39 -12.11 -3.97
N GLY A 263 -0.89 -10.96 -3.55
CA GLY A 263 -1.26 -9.84 -4.41
C GLY A 263 -2.76 -9.76 -4.74
N ARG A 264 -3.07 -8.86 -5.67
CA ARG A 264 -4.43 -8.45 -6.01
C ARG A 264 -4.64 -8.50 -7.52
N ARG A 265 -5.88 -8.67 -7.94
CA ARG A 265 -6.26 -8.68 -9.36
C ARG A 265 -7.28 -7.57 -9.67
N PRO A 266 -7.18 -6.91 -10.84
CA PRO A 266 -8.18 -5.93 -11.28
C PRO A 266 -9.61 -6.49 -11.28
N SER A 267 -10.56 -5.69 -10.81
CA SER A 267 -11.98 -6.03 -10.86
C SER A 267 -12.58 -5.53 -12.18
N ILE A 268 -12.56 -6.40 -13.20
CA ILE A 268 -13.06 -6.09 -14.55
C ILE A 268 -14.34 -6.89 -14.79
N SER A 269 -15.48 -6.19 -14.78
CA SER A 269 -16.80 -6.75 -15.02
C SER A 269 -17.06 -7.04 -16.49
N GLU A 270 -18.08 -7.85 -16.76
CA GLU A 270 -18.40 -8.33 -18.11
C GLU A 270 -18.84 -7.21 -19.06
N ASP A 271 -19.57 -6.21 -18.57
CA ASP A 271 -19.94 -5.02 -19.32
C ASP A 271 -18.69 -4.21 -19.75
N VAL A 272 -17.69 -4.08 -18.88
CA VAL A 272 -16.41 -3.43 -19.21
C VAL A 272 -15.67 -4.21 -20.31
N ARG A 273 -15.66 -5.55 -20.25
CA ARG A 273 -15.04 -6.39 -21.30
C ARG A 273 -15.74 -6.23 -22.65
N ASN A 274 -17.06 -6.10 -22.64
CA ASN A 274 -17.88 -5.99 -23.84
C ASN A 274 -17.80 -4.61 -24.52
N LEU A 275 -17.17 -3.61 -23.90
CA LEU A 275 -16.95 -2.29 -24.53
C LEU A 275 -15.95 -2.32 -25.68
N GLY A 276 -15.12 -3.36 -25.80
CA GLY A 276 -14.02 -3.39 -26.77
C GLY A 276 -12.80 -2.57 -26.32
N LEU A 277 -12.61 -2.45 -25.01
CA LEU A 277 -11.41 -1.85 -24.42
C LEU A 277 -10.19 -2.75 -24.63
N GLU A 278 -9.02 -2.15 -24.81
CA GLU A 278 -7.76 -2.88 -24.75
C GLU A 278 -7.47 -3.30 -23.30
N ILE A 279 -7.40 -4.61 -23.08
CA ILE A 279 -7.22 -5.22 -21.77
C ILE A 279 -6.13 -6.29 -21.86
N GLU A 280 -5.12 -6.19 -21.01
CA GLU A 280 -4.12 -7.24 -20.78
C GLU A 280 -4.30 -7.81 -19.37
N ARG A 281 -3.37 -7.49 -18.46
CA ARG A 281 -3.54 -7.76 -17.02
C ARG A 281 -4.59 -6.84 -16.41
N GLY A 282 -4.70 -5.62 -16.92
CA GLY A 282 -5.68 -4.59 -16.56
C GLY A 282 -6.11 -3.78 -17.78
N VAL A 283 -6.98 -2.78 -17.58
CA VAL A 283 -7.42 -1.88 -18.65
C VAL A 283 -6.27 -0.94 -19.04
N ILE A 284 -5.91 -0.91 -20.33
CA ILE A 284 -4.82 -0.09 -20.85
C ILE A 284 -5.29 1.36 -21.00
N THR A 285 -4.44 2.30 -20.56
CA THR A 285 -4.63 3.73 -20.79
C THR A 285 -3.33 4.43 -21.16
N ASN A 286 -3.43 5.58 -21.80
CA ASN A 286 -2.30 6.51 -21.95
C ASN A 286 -1.99 7.26 -20.64
N SER A 287 -0.98 8.14 -20.66
CA SER A 287 -0.56 8.98 -19.52
C SER A 287 -1.61 9.99 -19.06
N ARG A 288 -2.65 10.24 -19.87
CA ARG A 288 -3.80 11.10 -19.58
C ARG A 288 -5.00 10.32 -19.01
N MET A 289 -4.79 9.04 -18.68
CA MET A 289 -5.78 8.09 -18.14
C MET A 289 -6.91 7.73 -19.12
N GLN A 290 -6.73 8.00 -20.42
CA GLN A 290 -7.72 7.69 -21.47
C GLN A 290 -7.51 6.27 -21.99
N THR A 291 -8.60 5.55 -22.23
CA THR A 291 -8.55 4.25 -22.92
C THR A 291 -8.51 4.44 -24.44
N ASN A 292 -8.53 3.34 -25.20
CA ASN A 292 -8.67 3.35 -26.66
C ASN A 292 -10.05 3.87 -27.13
N ILE A 293 -11.04 4.03 -26.24
CA ILE A 293 -12.38 4.53 -26.56
C ILE A 293 -12.53 5.96 -26.07
N LYS A 294 -12.81 6.88 -27.00
CA LYS A 294 -13.00 8.31 -26.68
C LYS A 294 -14.13 8.50 -25.65
N GLY A 295 -13.82 9.24 -24.60
CA GLY A 295 -14.74 9.53 -23.50
C GLY A 295 -14.72 8.48 -22.39
N ILE A 296 -13.95 7.39 -22.53
CA ILE A 296 -13.77 6.39 -21.48
C ILE A 296 -12.37 6.53 -20.88
N TYR A 297 -12.34 6.58 -19.56
CA TYR A 297 -11.14 6.64 -18.73
C TYR A 297 -11.11 5.43 -17.80
N ALA A 298 -9.93 5.00 -17.40
CA ALA A 298 -9.76 4.01 -16.34
C ALA A 298 -8.66 4.48 -15.38
N ILE A 299 -8.86 4.30 -14.07
CA ILE A 299 -7.94 4.77 -13.03
C ILE A 299 -7.85 3.77 -11.87
N GLY A 300 -6.74 3.80 -11.16
CA GLY A 300 -6.43 2.94 -10.03
C GLY A 300 -6.22 1.48 -10.44
N ASP A 301 -6.46 0.58 -9.49
CA ASP A 301 -6.05 -0.82 -9.60
C ASP A 301 -6.66 -1.57 -10.79
N ILE A 302 -7.76 -1.09 -11.41
CA ILE A 302 -8.31 -1.72 -12.61
C ILE A 302 -7.29 -1.78 -13.76
N ARG A 303 -6.31 -0.87 -13.75
CA ARG A 303 -5.24 -0.78 -14.75
C ARG A 303 -4.13 -1.80 -14.56
N ALA A 304 -4.09 -2.51 -13.43
CA ALA A 304 -3.00 -3.42 -13.06
C ALA A 304 -1.59 -2.79 -13.04
N GLY A 305 -1.50 -1.46 -12.94
CA GLY A 305 -0.23 -0.73 -12.73
C GLY A 305 0.15 -0.69 -11.25
N THR A 306 0.65 0.46 -10.78
CA THR A 306 0.95 0.66 -9.36
C THR A 306 -0.33 0.73 -8.52
N MET A 307 -0.67 -0.38 -7.85
CA MET A 307 -1.88 -0.53 -7.03
C MET A 307 -1.75 0.13 -5.64
N LEU A 308 -1.60 1.44 -5.62
CA LEU A 308 -1.51 2.24 -4.39
C LEU A 308 -2.62 3.29 -4.35
N ALA A 309 -3.18 3.54 -3.17
CA ALA A 309 -4.33 4.43 -3.01
C ALA A 309 -4.03 5.88 -3.42
N HIS A 310 -2.85 6.40 -3.10
CA HIS A 310 -2.40 7.73 -3.50
C HIS A 310 -2.13 7.82 -5.01
N VAL A 311 -1.65 6.74 -5.64
CA VAL A 311 -1.53 6.66 -7.10
C VAL A 311 -2.91 6.73 -7.74
N ALA A 312 -3.85 5.87 -7.32
CA ALA A 312 -5.22 5.89 -7.84
C ALA A 312 -5.88 7.26 -7.67
N SER A 313 -5.67 7.91 -6.52
CA SER A 313 -6.18 9.26 -6.25
C SER A 313 -5.62 10.29 -7.22
N TYR A 314 -4.31 10.27 -7.45
CA TYR A 314 -3.65 11.22 -8.36
C TYR A 314 -3.98 10.93 -9.83
N GLU A 315 -4.10 9.67 -10.23
CA GLU A 315 -4.66 9.29 -11.54
C GLU A 315 -6.09 9.82 -11.72
N GLY A 316 -6.91 9.78 -10.65
CA GLY A 316 -8.23 10.40 -10.64
C GLY A 316 -8.19 11.92 -10.86
N ILE A 317 -7.22 12.61 -10.27
CA ILE A 317 -6.98 14.04 -10.53
C ILE A 317 -6.59 14.25 -12.00
N VAL A 318 -5.67 13.45 -12.54
CA VAL A 318 -5.25 13.50 -13.96
C VAL A 318 -6.45 13.34 -14.89
N ALA A 319 -7.28 12.31 -14.68
CA ALA A 319 -8.49 12.08 -15.47
C ALA A 319 -9.47 13.26 -15.38
N ALA A 320 -9.68 13.80 -14.18
CA ALA A 320 -10.61 14.91 -13.95
C ALA A 320 -10.23 16.19 -14.71
N HIS A 321 -8.95 16.57 -14.71
CA HIS A 321 -8.46 17.73 -15.47
C HIS A 321 -8.57 17.51 -16.98
N ASN A 322 -8.25 16.31 -17.48
CA ASN A 322 -8.42 15.99 -18.90
C ASN A 322 -9.90 16.00 -19.33
N ILE A 323 -10.83 15.54 -18.48
CA ILE A 323 -12.28 15.67 -18.68
C ILE A 323 -12.71 17.14 -18.70
N ALA A 324 -12.06 18.00 -17.91
CA ALA A 324 -12.32 19.43 -17.91
C ALA A 324 -11.80 20.17 -19.15
N GLY A 325 -11.00 19.52 -19.99
CA GLY A 325 -10.43 20.07 -21.23
C GLY A 325 -8.99 20.57 -21.09
N GLU A 326 -8.32 20.23 -19.99
CA GLU A 326 -6.87 20.45 -19.84
C GLU A 326 -6.07 19.29 -20.45
N GLU A 327 -4.75 19.43 -20.51
CA GLU A 327 -3.85 18.42 -21.07
C GLU A 327 -2.75 18.08 -20.04
N ILE A 328 -3.12 17.31 -19.01
CA ILE A 328 -2.18 16.92 -17.95
C ILE A 328 -1.86 15.44 -18.02
N GLU A 329 -0.62 15.11 -17.70
CA GLU A 329 -0.09 13.75 -17.77
C GLU A 329 0.36 13.26 -16.41
N MET A 330 0.18 11.96 -16.19
CA MET A 330 0.64 11.28 -15.01
C MET A 330 2.16 11.04 -15.08
N ASP A 331 2.83 11.31 -13.97
CA ASP A 331 4.26 11.05 -13.79
C ASP A 331 4.46 10.14 -12.58
N TYR A 332 5.02 8.97 -12.84
CA TYR A 332 5.23 7.89 -11.88
C TYR A 332 6.65 7.87 -11.27
N SER A 333 7.54 8.78 -11.69
CA SER A 333 8.96 8.78 -11.29
C SER A 333 9.20 8.81 -9.78
N ALA A 334 8.36 9.53 -9.05
CA ALA A 334 8.51 9.76 -7.61
C ALA A 334 7.32 9.23 -6.79
N VAL A 335 6.75 8.09 -7.19
CA VAL A 335 5.69 7.45 -6.39
C VAL A 335 6.33 6.88 -5.11
N PRO A 336 5.85 7.26 -3.91
CA PRO A 336 6.29 6.62 -2.69
C PRO A 336 5.64 5.25 -2.50
N SER A 337 6.44 4.26 -2.11
CA SER A 337 6.02 2.98 -1.51
C SER A 337 6.24 3.07 0.00
N ILE A 338 5.25 2.68 0.79
CA ILE A 338 5.32 2.73 2.26
C ILE A 338 4.76 1.45 2.87
N ILE A 339 5.42 0.96 3.91
CA ILE A 339 5.11 -0.29 4.61
C ILE A 339 5.12 -0.03 6.11
N PHE A 340 4.02 -0.38 6.76
CA PHE A 340 3.80 -0.08 8.19
C PHE A 340 4.22 -1.26 9.08
N SER A 341 5.33 -1.91 8.72
CA SER A 341 6.03 -2.84 9.61
C SER A 341 6.66 -2.09 10.78
N SER A 342 7.32 -2.82 11.68
CA SER A 342 8.16 -2.24 12.74
C SER A 342 9.60 -2.78 12.61
N PRO A 343 10.59 -1.96 12.17
CA PRO A 343 10.48 -0.55 11.77
C PRO A 343 9.67 -0.35 10.48
N GLU A 344 9.22 0.89 10.24
CA GLU A 344 8.53 1.25 9.00
C GLU A 344 9.51 1.30 7.83
N VAL A 345 8.98 1.15 6.62
CA VAL A 345 9.72 1.35 5.37
C VAL A 345 9.05 2.47 4.56
N GLY A 346 9.86 3.35 3.98
CA GLY A 346 9.44 4.30 2.96
C GLY A 346 10.46 4.33 1.84
N SER A 347 10.03 4.28 0.59
CA SER A 347 10.94 4.26 -0.55
C SER A 347 10.34 4.96 -1.77
N THR A 348 11.16 5.58 -2.63
CA THR A 348 10.72 6.32 -3.82
C THR A 348 11.84 6.46 -4.85
N GLY A 349 11.49 6.74 -6.11
CA GLY A 349 12.44 6.73 -7.22
C GLY A 349 12.96 5.33 -7.52
N ILE A 350 14.15 5.25 -8.12
CA ILE A 350 14.78 3.98 -8.49
C ILE A 350 15.26 3.19 -7.25
N ARG A 351 15.37 1.88 -7.41
CA ARG A 351 15.99 0.94 -6.48
C ARG A 351 17.38 0.53 -6.99
N GLU A 352 18.15 -0.17 -6.16
CA GLU A 352 19.47 -0.67 -6.57
C GLU A 352 19.36 -1.64 -7.75
N ASP A 353 18.35 -2.52 -7.72
CA ASP A 353 18.09 -3.50 -8.77
C ASP A 353 17.67 -2.88 -10.11
N ASP A 354 17.26 -1.59 -10.12
CA ASP A 354 16.92 -0.84 -11.34
C ASP A 354 18.17 -0.21 -12.00
N ILE A 355 19.34 -0.23 -11.35
CA ILE A 355 20.54 0.44 -11.85
C ILE A 355 21.19 -0.40 -12.96
N GLU A 356 21.13 0.09 -14.20
CA GLU A 356 21.81 -0.56 -15.33
C GLU A 356 23.34 -0.38 -15.32
N ASP A 357 23.82 0.75 -14.80
CA ASP A 357 25.22 1.15 -14.83
C ASP A 357 25.65 1.77 -13.48
N MET A 358 26.21 0.92 -12.62
CA MET A 358 26.70 1.30 -11.29
C MET A 358 27.82 2.36 -11.35
N GLU A 359 28.50 2.53 -12.49
CA GLU A 359 29.53 3.55 -12.63
C GLU A 359 28.93 4.95 -12.72
N LYS A 360 27.67 5.10 -13.14
CA LYS A 360 26.98 6.40 -13.28
C LYS A 360 26.28 6.90 -12.03
N VAL A 361 26.17 6.06 -11.00
CA VAL A 361 25.45 6.42 -9.77
C VAL A 361 26.34 6.33 -8.54
N SER A 362 26.05 7.19 -7.57
CA SER A 362 26.58 7.13 -6.22
C SER A 362 25.50 6.65 -5.28
N ILE A 363 25.86 5.77 -4.35
CA ILE A 363 24.94 5.22 -3.35
C ILE A 363 25.57 5.44 -1.99
N ALA A 364 24.80 6.02 -1.08
CA ALA A 364 25.24 6.24 0.28
C ALA A 364 24.17 5.79 1.26
N LYS A 365 24.62 5.24 2.38
CA LYS A 365 23.76 4.74 3.45
C LYS A 365 24.21 5.26 4.79
N PHE A 366 23.29 5.83 5.55
CA PHE A 366 23.54 6.32 6.89
C PHE A 366 22.73 5.50 7.91
N PRO A 367 23.39 4.85 8.88
CA PRO A 367 22.72 3.95 9.82
C PRO A 367 21.95 4.75 10.88
N LEU A 368 20.77 4.25 11.24
CA LEU A 368 19.95 4.89 12.25
C LEU A 368 20.61 4.89 13.65
N SER A 369 21.49 3.92 13.92
CA SER A 369 22.24 3.82 15.18
C SER A 369 23.19 5.01 15.43
N ALA A 370 23.61 5.71 14.37
CA ALA A 370 24.42 6.92 14.45
C ALA A 370 23.58 8.15 14.83
N ASN A 371 22.28 8.15 14.56
CA ASN A 371 21.38 9.27 14.82
C ASN A 371 21.13 9.49 16.33
N GLY A 372 21.22 10.75 16.78
CA GLY A 372 21.01 11.10 18.18
C GLY A 372 19.57 10.90 18.65
N ARG A 373 18.59 11.27 17.83
CA ARG A 373 17.16 11.13 18.13
C ARG A 373 16.76 9.67 18.25
N ALA A 374 17.21 8.81 17.34
CA ALA A 374 17.04 7.37 17.35
C ALA A 374 17.42 6.75 18.71
N ARG A 375 18.59 7.14 19.25
CA ARG A 375 19.03 6.71 20.59
C ARG A 375 18.07 7.16 21.70
N THR A 376 17.51 8.37 21.62
CA THR A 376 16.57 8.87 22.64
C THR A 376 15.24 8.10 22.69
N VAL A 377 14.81 7.54 21.56
CA VAL A 377 13.55 6.77 21.45
C VAL A 377 13.78 5.25 21.51
N LEU A 378 15.04 4.84 21.75
CA LEU A 378 15.49 3.46 21.84
C LEU A 378 15.28 2.64 20.55
N GLU A 379 15.30 3.30 19.39
CA GLU A 379 15.08 2.71 18.07
C GLU A 379 16.31 2.93 17.18
N ASN A 380 17.21 1.95 17.12
CA ASN A 380 18.49 2.08 16.44
C ASN A 380 18.62 1.17 15.20
N THR A 381 17.54 0.46 14.84
CA THR A 381 17.52 -0.46 13.69
C THR A 381 17.09 0.29 12.44
N GLY A 382 17.80 0.04 11.34
CA GLY A 382 17.49 0.62 10.03
C GLY A 382 18.50 1.68 9.59
N PHE A 383 18.15 2.40 8.54
CA PHE A 383 19.02 3.30 7.80
C PHE A 383 18.23 4.23 6.88
N VAL A 384 18.88 5.26 6.37
CA VAL A 384 18.48 5.95 5.13
C VAL A 384 19.51 5.64 4.06
N LYS A 385 19.05 5.33 2.85
CA LYS A 385 19.85 5.11 1.66
C LYS A 385 19.42 6.08 0.57
N VAL A 386 20.39 6.72 -0.08
CA VAL A 386 20.20 7.63 -1.21
C VAL A 386 20.94 7.10 -2.42
N ILE A 387 20.31 7.19 -3.59
CA ILE A 387 20.91 6.91 -4.89
C ILE A 387 20.90 8.22 -5.68
N ALA A 388 22.06 8.66 -6.16
CA ALA A 388 22.21 9.90 -6.92
C ALA A 388 22.99 9.68 -8.22
N ASP A 389 22.67 10.46 -9.24
CA ASP A 389 23.42 10.51 -10.50
C ASP A 389 24.77 11.20 -10.27
N LYS A 390 25.88 10.59 -10.71
CA LYS A 390 27.24 11.11 -10.48
C LYS A 390 27.56 12.37 -11.28
N GLU A 391 26.96 12.54 -12.46
CA GLU A 391 27.28 13.67 -13.34
C GLU A 391 26.52 14.93 -12.93
N SER A 392 25.21 14.79 -12.69
CA SER A 392 24.30 15.88 -12.38
C SER A 392 24.08 16.10 -10.89
N GLY A 393 24.46 15.15 -10.03
CA GLY A 393 24.21 15.20 -8.59
C GLY A 393 22.75 15.01 -8.20
N LYS A 394 21.85 14.71 -9.16
CA LYS A 394 20.41 14.58 -8.91
C LYS A 394 20.09 13.33 -8.10
N VAL A 395 19.19 13.47 -7.14
CA VAL A 395 18.63 12.33 -6.40
C VAL A 395 17.73 11.53 -7.35
N LEU A 396 18.06 10.25 -7.52
CA LEU A 396 17.33 9.30 -8.37
C LEU A 396 16.40 8.40 -7.57
N GLY A 397 16.75 8.11 -6.31
CA GLY A 397 15.99 7.24 -5.43
C GLY A 397 16.39 7.38 -3.97
N MET A 398 15.47 6.99 -3.09
CA MET A 398 15.68 7.00 -1.64
C MET A 398 14.91 5.85 -1.00
N SER A 399 15.55 5.15 -0.07
CA SER A 399 14.97 4.08 0.74
C SER A 399 15.25 4.34 2.22
N ILE A 400 14.23 4.26 3.05
CA ILE A 400 14.29 4.55 4.48
C ILE A 400 13.71 3.36 5.24
N VAL A 401 14.48 2.84 6.19
CA VAL A 401 14.03 1.89 7.21
C VAL A 401 14.22 2.57 8.56
N SER A 402 13.13 2.97 9.20
CA SER A 402 13.18 3.81 10.41
C SER A 402 11.82 3.88 11.08
N PRO A 403 11.71 4.19 12.38
CA PRO A 403 10.48 4.75 12.91
C PRO A 403 10.08 5.99 12.10
N SER A 404 8.79 6.12 11.76
CA SER A 404 8.29 7.24 10.95
C SER A 404 8.88 7.32 9.53
N ALA A 405 9.42 6.23 8.97
CA ALA A 405 9.89 6.21 7.58
C ALA A 405 8.80 6.62 6.59
N THR A 406 7.53 6.33 6.91
CA THR A 406 6.37 6.70 6.09
C THR A 406 6.15 8.21 5.98
N GLU A 407 6.66 8.99 6.93
CA GLU A 407 6.61 10.47 6.92
C GLU A 407 7.92 11.05 6.35
N LEU A 408 9.07 10.47 6.72
CA LEU A 408 10.39 10.94 6.29
C LEU A 408 10.60 10.84 4.78
N ILE A 409 9.97 9.86 4.12
CA ILE A 409 10.15 9.62 2.68
C ILE A 409 9.70 10.79 1.80
N MET A 410 8.86 11.70 2.31
CA MET A 410 8.36 12.83 1.54
C MET A 410 9.48 13.75 1.05
N GLU A 411 10.60 13.86 1.78
CA GLU A 411 11.78 14.59 1.32
C GLU A 411 12.37 13.98 0.04
N GLY A 412 12.52 12.65 0.01
CA GLY A 412 12.92 11.92 -1.20
C GLY A 412 11.93 12.08 -2.35
N VAL A 413 10.62 12.07 -2.06
CA VAL A 413 9.58 12.26 -3.09
C VAL A 413 9.73 13.64 -3.74
N ILE A 414 9.91 14.69 -2.94
CA ILE A 414 10.12 16.06 -3.45
C ILE A 414 11.41 16.12 -4.28
N ALA A 415 12.48 15.51 -3.80
CA ALA A 415 13.78 15.50 -4.47
C ALA A 415 13.71 14.86 -5.85
N VAL A 416 13.22 13.61 -5.93
CA VAL A 416 13.13 12.87 -7.20
C VAL A 416 12.16 13.57 -8.16
N LYS A 417 10.98 13.99 -7.67
CA LYS A 417 9.94 14.61 -8.50
C LYS A 417 10.41 15.90 -9.18
N ASN A 418 11.21 16.70 -8.47
CA ASN A 418 11.68 18.00 -8.97
C ASN A 418 13.11 17.94 -9.51
N GLY A 419 13.75 16.77 -9.49
CA GLY A 419 15.13 16.59 -9.92
C GLY A 419 16.11 17.42 -9.12
N LEU A 420 15.90 17.53 -7.80
CA LEU A 420 16.81 18.22 -6.89
C LEU A 420 18.14 17.47 -6.78
N THR A 421 19.20 18.24 -6.58
CA THR A 421 20.54 17.72 -6.35
C THR A 421 20.79 17.43 -4.88
N VAL A 422 21.75 16.55 -4.61
CA VAL A 422 22.22 16.26 -3.25
C VAL A 422 22.69 17.54 -2.55
N GLU A 423 23.48 18.37 -3.24
CA GLU A 423 23.98 19.66 -2.73
C GLU A 423 22.83 20.61 -2.31
N GLU A 424 21.75 20.70 -3.09
CA GLU A 424 20.59 21.54 -2.74
C GLU A 424 19.91 21.07 -1.44
N LEU A 425 19.85 19.76 -1.21
CA LEU A 425 19.26 19.17 0.01
C LEU A 425 20.19 19.31 1.22
N GLU A 426 21.50 19.08 1.05
CA GLU A 426 22.51 19.27 2.11
C GLU A 426 22.56 20.70 2.64
N ASN A 427 22.37 21.68 1.75
CA ASN A 427 22.32 23.10 2.12
C ASN A 427 21.05 23.48 2.90
N SER A 428 20.11 22.55 3.09
CA SER A 428 18.91 22.75 3.91
C SER A 428 19.17 22.43 5.38
N ILE A 429 18.76 23.35 6.26
CA ILE A 429 18.92 23.17 7.71
C ILE A 429 17.93 22.11 8.21
N HIS A 430 18.46 20.93 8.54
CA HIS A 430 17.70 19.87 9.20
C HIS A 430 17.56 20.16 10.71
N PRO A 431 16.37 19.99 11.29
CA PRO A 431 16.15 20.24 12.72
C PRO A 431 16.87 19.20 13.59
N HIS A 432 17.46 19.65 14.71
CA HIS A 432 18.17 18.79 15.67
C HIS A 432 17.53 18.78 17.07
N PRO A 433 17.41 17.63 17.76
CA PRO A 433 17.62 16.28 17.26
C PRO A 433 16.36 15.71 16.58
N THR A 434 16.46 15.22 15.34
CA THR A 434 15.36 14.55 14.61
C THR A 434 15.84 13.31 13.84
N LEU A 435 14.89 12.44 13.45
CA LEU A 435 15.20 11.30 12.58
C LEU A 435 15.53 11.75 11.16
N SER A 436 15.04 12.91 10.72
CA SER A 436 15.35 13.52 9.42
C SER A 436 16.84 13.78 9.24
N GLU A 437 17.61 13.99 10.31
CA GLU A 437 19.07 14.10 10.22
C GLU A 437 19.75 12.82 9.70
N THR A 438 19.06 11.67 9.74
CA THR A 438 19.52 10.42 9.09
C THR A 438 19.49 10.56 7.56
N VAL A 439 18.54 11.33 7.02
CA VAL A 439 18.47 11.66 5.59
C VAL A 439 19.64 12.56 5.21
N LEU A 440 19.88 13.63 5.98
CA LEU A 440 21.06 14.48 5.80
C LEU A 440 22.36 13.68 5.83
N GLY A 441 22.54 12.80 6.81
CA GLY A 441 23.74 11.97 6.90
C GLY A 441 23.95 11.05 5.69
N ALA A 442 22.85 10.57 5.06
CA ALA A 442 22.92 9.76 3.84
C ALA A 442 23.23 10.61 2.60
N LEU A 443 22.69 11.83 2.53
CA LEU A 443 23.01 12.80 1.49
C LEU A 443 24.51 13.17 1.53
N GLU A 444 25.02 13.60 2.70
CA GLU A 444 26.45 13.88 2.92
C GLU A 444 27.36 12.69 2.58
N GLY A 445 26.82 11.47 2.70
CA GLY A 445 27.53 10.24 2.39
C GLY A 445 27.77 10.04 0.89
N ILE A 446 26.98 10.67 0.01
CA ILE A 446 27.17 10.60 -1.44
C ILE A 446 28.53 11.17 -1.83
N ASP A 447 28.96 12.25 -1.16
CA ASP A 447 30.26 12.88 -1.33
C ASP A 447 31.33 12.35 -0.36
N GLY A 448 30.97 11.35 0.47
CA GLY A 448 31.86 10.77 1.47
C GLY A 448 32.17 11.70 2.64
N MET A 449 31.28 12.66 2.93
CA MET A 449 31.46 13.72 3.93
C MET A 449 30.47 13.64 5.11
N SER A 450 29.80 12.50 5.32
CA SER A 450 28.90 12.29 6.47
C SER A 450 29.57 12.68 7.80
N ILE A 451 28.96 13.60 8.55
CA ILE A 451 29.60 14.19 9.75
C ILE A 451 29.54 13.25 10.96
N HIS A 452 28.50 12.43 11.08
CA HIS A 452 28.11 11.77 12.33
C HIS A 452 28.25 10.24 12.33
N ILE A 453 29.09 9.66 11.46
CA ILE A 453 29.27 8.21 11.31
C ILE A 453 30.58 7.67 11.88
#